data_AF-A0A2Z4T1E8-F1
#
_entry.id   AF-A0A2Z4T1E8-F1
#
_cell.length_a   1.000
_cell.length_b   1.000
_cell.length_c   1.000
_cell.angle_alpha   90.00
_cell.angle_beta   90.00
_cell.angle_gamma   90.00
#
_symmetry.space_group_name_H-M   'P 1'
#
loop_
_entity.id
_entity.type
_entity.pdbx_description
1 polymer ?
#
loop_
_entity_poly.entity_id
_entity_poly.type
_entity_poly.pdbx_seq_one_letter_code
_entity_poly.pdbx_strand_id
1 'polypeptide(L)'
;NRDCSALASNGGLRISANGLSRYKTEYIDAIAAILADSKYAALRIVLVIEIDSLPNLVTNTSVADCAEAQSSGAYVQGIAYALGKFHATPNVYIYIDAAH
;
A
#
# COMPACT_ATOMS: atom_id res chain seq x y z
N ASN A 1 2.60 8.90 2.92
CA ASN A 1 1.78 10.04 2.45
C ASN A 1 0.54 9.49 1.77
N ARG A 2 -0.34 8.77 2.49
CA ARG A 2 -1.59 8.24 1.89
C ARG A 2 -2.43 9.40 1.35
N ASP A 3 -3.26 9.18 0.34
CA ASP A 3 -4.20 10.19 -0.18
C ASP A 3 -3.47 11.50 -0.54
N CYS A 4 -2.35 11.40 -1.28
CA CYS A 4 -1.38 12.50 -1.41
C CYS A 4 -1.94 13.77 -2.08
N SER A 5 -3.05 13.65 -2.81
CA SER A 5 -3.74 14.76 -3.47
C SER A 5 -4.81 15.42 -2.58
N ALA A 6 -5.15 14.80 -1.45
CA ALA A 6 -6.11 15.35 -0.50
C ALA A 6 -5.56 16.61 0.17
N LEU A 7 -6.42 17.59 0.44
CA LEU A 7 -6.06 18.79 1.20
C LEU A 7 -5.54 18.45 2.61
N ALA A 8 -6.10 17.41 3.21
CA ALA A 8 -5.65 16.86 4.49
C ALA A 8 -5.85 15.34 4.48
N SER A 9 -4.75 14.60 4.44
CA SER A 9 -4.75 13.15 4.57
C SER A 9 -4.80 12.73 6.04
N ASN A 10 -5.59 11.70 6.33
CA ASN A 10 -5.61 11.01 7.64
C ASN A 10 -4.62 9.83 7.69
N GLY A 11 -3.72 9.71 6.71
CA GLY A 11 -2.70 8.67 6.69
C GLY A 11 -1.65 8.86 7.80
N GLY A 12 -1.52 7.86 8.69
CA GLY A 12 -0.59 7.91 9.83
C GLY A 12 0.90 7.75 9.49
N LEU A 13 1.26 7.50 8.23
CA LEU A 13 2.65 7.28 7.79
C LEU A 13 3.09 8.36 6.79
N ARG A 14 4.20 9.02 7.11
CA ARG A 14 4.85 10.05 6.27
C ARG A 14 6.16 9.53 5.70
N ILE A 15 6.42 9.77 4.41
CA ILE A 15 7.64 9.35 3.72
C ILE A 15 8.87 9.95 4.42
N SER A 16 8.82 11.26 4.69
CA SER A 16 9.82 12.01 5.45
C SER A 16 10.09 11.51 6.88
N ALA A 17 9.22 10.67 7.45
CA ALA A 17 9.33 10.11 8.79
C ALA A 17 9.48 8.57 8.76
N ASN A 18 10.30 8.05 7.86
CA ASN A 18 10.57 6.62 7.69
C ASN A 18 9.32 5.77 7.35
N GLY A 19 8.29 6.40 6.77
CA GLY A 19 6.98 5.78 6.59
C GLY A 19 6.99 4.53 5.73
N LEU A 20 7.85 4.44 4.71
CA LEU A 20 7.95 3.24 3.86
C LEU A 20 8.47 2.03 4.65
N SER A 21 9.48 2.21 5.49
CA SER A 21 10.01 1.10 6.31
C SER A 21 8.95 0.60 7.28
N ARG A 22 8.30 1.53 8.00
CA ARG A 22 7.22 1.23 8.93
C ARG A 22 6.02 0.57 8.24
N TYR A 23 5.64 1.04 7.05
CA TYR A 23 4.60 0.40 6.25
C TYR A 23 4.93 -1.07 5.95
N LYS A 24 6.18 -1.38 5.61
CA LYS A 24 6.60 -2.77 5.34
C LYS A 24 6.56 -3.62 6.61
N THR A 25 7.21 -3.17 7.68
CA THR A 25 7.49 -4.00 8.86
C THR A 25 6.39 -3.98 9.93
N GLU A 26 5.70 -2.86 10.12
CA GLU A 26 4.67 -2.69 11.15
C GLU A 26 3.26 -2.99 10.61
N TYR A 27 3.06 -2.87 9.30
CA TYR A 27 1.73 -3.03 8.68
C TYR A 27 1.65 -4.24 7.76
N ILE A 28 2.39 -4.27 6.64
CA ILE A 28 2.30 -5.35 5.67
C ILE A 28 2.74 -6.70 6.24
N ASP A 29 3.89 -6.74 6.93
CA ASP A 29 4.40 -7.98 7.51
C ASP A 29 3.45 -8.55 8.58
N ALA A 30 2.88 -7.68 9.41
CA ALA A 30 1.92 -8.07 10.43
C ALA A 30 0.65 -8.68 9.80
N ILE A 31 0.12 -8.05 8.75
CA ILE A 31 -1.03 -8.58 8.02
C ILE A 31 -0.67 -9.91 7.37
N ALA A 32 0.44 -9.99 6.64
CA ALA A 32 0.86 -11.20 5.95
C ALA A 32 1.01 -12.40 6.91
N ALA A 33 1.56 -12.17 8.11
CA ALA A 33 1.65 -13.20 9.15
C ALA A 33 0.28 -13.72 9.59
N ILE A 34 -0.73 -12.84 9.72
CA ILE A 34 -2.10 -13.24 10.04
C ILE A 34 -2.71 -14.05 8.90
N LEU A 35 -2.57 -13.60 7.65
CA LEU A 35 -3.18 -14.27 6.50
C LEU A 35 -2.59 -15.67 6.26
N ALA A 36 -1.32 -15.89 6.65
CA ALA A 36 -0.64 -17.16 6.51
C ALA A 36 -1.01 -18.20 7.59
N ASP A 37 -1.74 -17.82 8.64
CA ASP A 37 -2.16 -18.76 9.68
C ASP A 37 -3.11 -19.82 9.09
N SER A 38 -2.77 -21.09 9.33
CA SER A 38 -3.52 -22.25 8.81
C SER A 38 -4.98 -22.27 9.27
N LYS A 39 -5.30 -21.60 10.38
CA LYS A 39 -6.68 -21.35 10.84
C LYS A 39 -7.54 -20.69 9.76
N TYR A 40 -6.97 -19.90 8.87
CA TYR A 40 -7.68 -19.17 7.82
C TYR A 40 -7.58 -19.84 6.43
N ALA A 41 -6.95 -21.00 6.30
CA ALA A 41 -6.70 -21.64 5.02
C ALA A 41 -7.98 -22.00 4.23
N ALA A 42 -9.10 -22.19 4.91
CA ALA A 42 -10.40 -22.48 4.27
C ALA A 42 -11.09 -21.23 3.71
N LEU A 43 -10.63 -20.02 4.06
CA LEU A 43 -11.19 -18.77 3.55
C LEU A 43 -10.64 -18.46 2.16
N ARG A 44 -11.40 -17.68 1.39
CA ARG A 44 -10.88 -16.93 0.24
C ARG A 44 -10.77 -15.48 0.66
N ILE A 45 -9.56 -14.95 0.67
CA ILE A 45 -9.29 -13.61 1.20
C ILE A 45 -9.07 -12.69 0.01
N VAL A 46 -9.89 -11.66 -0.12
CA VAL A 46 -9.77 -10.66 -1.18
C VAL A 46 -9.19 -9.38 -0.60
N LEU A 47 -8.09 -8.91 -1.19
CA LEU A 47 -7.42 -7.67 -0.80
C LEU A 47 -7.56 -6.65 -1.94
N VAL A 48 -8.11 -5.48 -1.61
CA VAL A 48 -8.03 -4.29 -2.46
C VAL A 48 -6.79 -3.50 -2.03
N ILE A 49 -5.86 -3.29 -2.94
CA ILE A 49 -4.54 -2.75 -2.64
C ILE A 49 -4.51 -1.25 -2.89
N GLU A 50 -4.23 -0.51 -1.81
CA GLU A 50 -3.82 0.90 -1.79
C GLU A 50 -4.70 1.81 -2.66
N ILE A 51 -5.94 2.03 -2.23
CA ILE A 51 -6.84 3.01 -2.85
C ILE A 51 -6.21 4.41 -2.87
N ASP A 52 -6.52 5.18 -3.92
CA ASP A 52 -6.06 6.57 -4.09
C ASP A 52 -4.53 6.73 -4.01
N SER A 53 -3.81 5.79 -4.62
CA SER A 53 -2.34 5.73 -4.64
C SER A 53 -1.75 5.99 -6.03
N LEU A 54 -1.52 4.94 -6.82
CA LEU A 54 -0.83 4.99 -8.12
C LEU A 54 -1.40 6.01 -9.11
N PRO A 55 -2.73 6.19 -9.25
CA PRO A 55 -3.28 7.19 -10.17
C PRO A 55 -2.77 8.61 -9.88
N ASN A 56 -2.53 8.96 -8.61
CA ASN A 56 -2.00 10.27 -8.25
C ASN A 56 -0.58 10.53 -8.78
N LEU A 57 0.22 9.47 -9.00
CA LEU A 57 1.55 9.59 -9.60
C LEU A 57 1.50 9.96 -11.08
N VAL A 58 0.32 9.83 -11.72
CA VAL A 58 0.09 10.19 -13.12
C VAL A 58 -0.53 11.58 -13.21
N THR A 59 -1.49 11.89 -12.35
CA THR A 59 -2.38 13.07 -12.53
C THR A 59 -2.09 14.23 -11.58
N ASN A 60 -1.50 13.99 -10.41
CA ASN A 60 -1.50 14.95 -9.30
C ASN A 60 -0.09 15.31 -8.78
N THR A 61 0.95 15.15 -9.61
CA THR A 61 2.35 15.40 -9.22
C THR A 61 2.69 16.88 -9.06
N SER A 62 1.76 17.78 -9.35
CA SER A 62 1.84 19.19 -8.96
C SER A 62 1.62 19.40 -7.45
N VAL A 63 1.00 18.44 -6.75
CA VAL A 63 0.85 18.45 -5.29
C VAL A 63 2.13 17.93 -4.66
N ALA A 64 2.71 18.69 -3.72
CA ALA A 64 4.02 18.39 -3.14
C ALA A 64 4.11 16.99 -2.51
N ASP A 65 3.07 16.54 -1.81
CA ASP A 65 3.04 15.20 -1.20
C ASP A 65 3.02 14.08 -2.28
N CYS A 66 2.36 14.30 -3.42
CA CYS A 66 2.38 13.36 -4.54
C CYS A 66 3.71 13.40 -5.30
N ALA A 67 4.32 14.58 -5.44
CA ALA A 67 5.67 14.73 -5.99
C ALA A 67 6.71 14.00 -5.14
N GLU A 68 6.61 14.09 -3.80
CA GLU A 68 7.45 13.32 -2.88
C GLU A 68 7.22 11.82 -3.04
N ALA A 69 5.95 11.38 -3.14
CA ALA A 69 5.61 9.97 -3.37
C ALA A 69 6.17 9.43 -4.69
N GLN A 70 6.12 10.23 -5.76
CA GLN A 70 6.66 9.87 -7.07
C GLN A 70 8.19 9.81 -7.06
N SER A 71 8.85 10.89 -6.62
CA SER A 71 10.31 11.03 -6.68
C SER A 71 11.04 10.07 -5.73
N SER A 72 10.48 9.79 -4.55
CA SER A 72 11.02 8.77 -3.64
C SER A 72 10.73 7.34 -4.10
N GLY A 73 9.76 7.14 -5.00
CA GLY A 73 9.25 5.84 -5.41
C GLY A 73 8.51 5.08 -4.30
N ALA A 74 8.13 5.75 -3.21
CA ALA A 74 7.58 5.08 -2.03
C ALA A 74 6.29 4.30 -2.32
N TYR A 75 5.40 4.85 -3.14
CA TYR A 75 4.16 4.17 -3.55
C TYR A 75 4.44 2.88 -4.32
N VAL A 76 5.28 2.95 -5.36
CA VAL A 76 5.62 1.80 -6.19
C VAL A 76 6.32 0.71 -5.36
N GLN A 77 7.30 1.10 -4.54
CA GLN A 77 8.03 0.16 -3.69
C GLN A 77 7.16 -0.45 -2.59
N GLY A 78 6.26 0.33 -1.99
CA GLY A 78 5.31 -0.14 -0.98
C GLY A 78 4.34 -1.15 -1.57
N ILE A 79 3.73 -0.83 -2.70
CA ILE A 79 2.78 -1.71 -3.39
C ILE A 79 3.48 -2.98 -3.86
N ALA A 80 4.65 -2.89 -4.50
CA ALA A 80 5.42 -4.07 -4.90
C ALA A 80 5.74 -5.00 -3.71
N TYR A 81 6.07 -4.43 -2.56
CA TYR A 81 6.31 -5.20 -1.34
C TYR A 81 5.05 -5.89 -0.82
N ALA A 82 3.92 -5.18 -0.77
CA ALA A 82 2.62 -5.75 -0.37
C ALA A 82 2.21 -6.90 -1.29
N LEU A 83 2.31 -6.71 -2.61
CA LEU A 83 2.02 -7.75 -3.59
C LEU A 83 2.90 -8.99 -3.38
N GLY A 84 4.21 -8.80 -3.22
CA GLY A 84 5.15 -9.89 -3.00
C GLY A 84 4.87 -10.69 -1.72
N LYS A 85 4.48 -10.01 -0.63
CA LYS A 85 4.15 -10.65 0.65
C LYS A 85 2.81 -11.40 0.59
N PHE A 86 1.78 -10.77 0.05
CA PHE A 86 0.43 -11.35 0.04
C PHE A 86 0.27 -12.47 -0.98
N HIS A 87 0.91 -12.37 -2.15
CA HIS A 87 0.84 -13.42 -3.18
C HIS A 87 1.46 -14.75 -2.72
N ALA A 88 2.35 -14.73 -1.72
CA ALA A 88 2.92 -15.95 -1.15
C ALA A 88 1.87 -16.83 -0.42
N THR A 89 0.69 -16.29 -0.09
CA THR A 89 -0.39 -17.00 0.60
C THR A 89 -1.42 -17.52 -0.42
N PRO A 90 -1.56 -18.85 -0.64
CA PRO A 90 -2.29 -19.40 -1.80
C PRO A 90 -3.78 -19.06 -1.90
N ASN A 91 -4.43 -18.75 -0.78
CA ASN A 91 -5.86 -18.43 -0.71
C ASN A 91 -6.14 -16.91 -0.67
N VAL A 92 -5.13 -16.08 -0.98
CA VAL A 92 -5.24 -14.63 -1.10
C VAL A 92 -5.36 -14.21 -2.56
N TYR A 93 -6.33 -13.35 -2.85
CA TYR A 93 -6.63 -12.79 -4.17
C TYR A 93 -6.49 -11.27 -4.09
N ILE A 94 -5.77 -10.69 -5.05
CA ILE A 94 -5.33 -9.30 -4.99
C ILE A 94 -5.95 -8.52 -6.15
N TYR A 95 -6.56 -7.38 -5.84
CA TYR A 95 -7.07 -6.41 -6.81
C TYR A 95 -6.38 -5.06 -6.54
N ILE A 96 -5.69 -4.53 -7.54
CA ILE A 96 -5.01 -3.22 -7.43
C ILE A 96 -6.03 -2.13 -7.76
N ASP A 97 -6.12 -1.11 -6.90
CA ASP A 97 -6.94 0.06 -7.18
C ASP A 97 -6.43 0.83 -8.41
N ALA A 98 -7.36 1.30 -9.23
CA ALA A 98 -7.05 2.02 -10.47
C ALA A 98 -7.96 3.24 -10.68
N ALA A 99 -8.33 3.93 -9.60
CA ALA A 99 -9.23 5.09 -9.57
C ALA A 99 -10.67 4.80 -10.05
N HIS A 100 -11.43 5.87 -10.29
CA HIS A 100 -12.75 5.88 -10.92
C HIS A 100 -12.97 7.16 -11.73
#